data_AF-A0A9P1EG71-F1
#
_entry.id   AF-A0A9P1EG71-F1
#
_cell.length_a   1.000
_cell.length_b   1.000
_cell.length_c   1.000
_cell.angle_alpha   90.00
_cell.angle_beta   90.00
_cell.angle_gamma   90.00
#
_symmetry.space_group_name_H-M   'P 1'
#
loop_
_entity.id
_entity.type
_entity.pdbx_description
1 polymer ?
#
loop_
_entity_poly.entity_id
_entity_poly.type
_entity_poly.pdbx_seq_one_letter_code
_entity_poly.pdbx_strand_id
1 'polypeptide(L)'
;MSESFTIQISNDLVKKLSDDGEKLKKRSKRPKPKISNDSQTSWSKAHQKPVSEESNKWPLAPPPLYLPLPPLDQPLMAELDAIRCAVQESEKLVERLQKKEENMLEEVTQRAKDLHEKEFKLPDNKPIPCLEERDACTKCYRENQENPLKCAIAVQKFAECARRAR
;
A
#
# COMPACT_ATOMS: atom_id res chain seq x y z
N MET A 1 -8.41 33.02 31.79
CA MET A 1 -9.77 32.67 31.36
C MET A 1 -9.67 31.32 30.67
N SER A 2 -10.13 30.25 31.34
CA SER A 2 -10.01 28.87 30.83
C SER A 2 -11.39 28.44 30.33
N GLU A 3 -11.59 28.46 29.02
CA GLU A 3 -12.85 28.01 28.42
C GLU A 3 -12.85 26.48 28.32
N SER A 4 -13.72 25.84 29.10
CA SER A 4 -13.93 24.39 29.06
C SER A 4 -14.82 24.03 27.88
N PHE A 5 -14.23 23.61 26.77
CA PHE A 5 -14.99 23.09 25.63
C PHE A 5 -15.55 21.71 25.98
N THR A 6 -16.88 21.65 26.20
CA THR A 6 -17.61 20.39 26.35
C THR A 6 -18.16 20.00 24.99
N ILE A 7 -17.67 18.89 24.44
CA ILE A 7 -18.20 18.33 23.19
C ILE A 7 -19.45 17.51 23.54
N GLN A 8 -20.61 17.95 23.07
CA GLN A 8 -21.85 17.17 23.16
C GLN A 8 -22.02 16.36 21.88
N ILE A 9 -21.92 15.03 21.99
CA ILE A 9 -22.18 14.11 20.89
C ILE A 9 -23.66 13.71 20.96
N SER A 10 -24.40 13.90 19.87
CA SER A 10 -25.81 13.51 19.81
C SER A 10 -25.96 11.99 19.72
N ASN A 11 -26.96 11.46 20.43
CA ASN A 11 -27.26 10.02 20.42
C ASN A 11 -27.63 9.51 19.01
N ASP A 12 -28.19 10.37 18.18
CA ASP A 12 -28.53 10.06 16.79
C ASP A 12 -27.28 9.81 15.93
N LEU A 13 -26.17 10.51 16.17
CA LEU A 13 -24.91 10.27 15.48
C LEU A 13 -24.36 8.88 15.82
N VAL A 14 -24.42 8.50 17.09
CA VAL A 14 -23.97 7.18 17.58
C VAL A 14 -24.79 6.06 16.94
N LYS A 15 -26.11 6.25 16.84
CA LYS A 15 -27.01 5.27 16.21
C LYS A 15 -26.74 5.12 14.71
N LYS A 16 -26.46 6.23 14.02
CA LYS A 16 -26.17 6.21 12.57
C LYS A 16 -24.84 5.50 12.26
N LEU A 17 -23.82 5.69 13.10
CA LEU A 17 -22.53 5.00 12.97
C LEU A 17 -22.62 3.50 13.28
N SER A 18 -23.59 3.10 14.11
CA SER A 18 -23.78 1.69 14.50
C SER A 18 -24.51 0.86 13.41
N ASP A 19 -25.34 1.50 12.58
CA ASP A 19 -26.21 0.81 11.59
C ASP A 19 -25.55 0.60 10.21
N ASP A 20 -24.45 1.29 9.91
CA ASP A 20 -23.70 1.13 8.64
C ASP A 20 -22.99 -0.23 8.51
N GLY A 21 -22.93 -1.02 9.59
CA GLY A 21 -22.26 -2.33 9.61
C GLY A 21 -23.13 -3.53 9.22
N GLU A 22 -24.46 -3.45 9.28
CA GLU A 22 -25.30 -4.67 9.25
C GLU A 22 -25.86 -5.05 7.87
N LYS A 23 -25.69 -4.24 6.80
CA LYS A 23 -26.35 -4.50 5.51
C LYS A 23 -25.46 -4.37 4.27
N LEU A 24 -24.27 -4.99 4.29
CA LEU A 24 -23.51 -5.29 3.07
C LEU A 24 -23.29 -6.80 2.89
N LYS A 25 -24.40 -7.55 2.80
CA LYS A 25 -24.43 -8.88 2.16
C LYS A 25 -25.26 -8.84 0.88
N LYS A 26 -24.58 -8.64 -0.25
CA LYS A 26 -24.93 -9.25 -1.56
C LYS A 26 -23.78 -9.04 -2.56
N ARG A 27 -23.02 -10.11 -2.81
CA ARG A 27 -22.12 -10.22 -3.97
C ARG A 27 -22.92 -10.01 -5.26
N SER A 28 -22.62 -8.95 -6.00
CA SER A 28 -23.01 -8.80 -7.41
C SER A 28 -21.77 -9.00 -8.28
N LYS A 29 -21.80 -10.00 -9.16
CA LYS A 29 -20.76 -10.28 -10.15
C LYS A 29 -20.92 -9.30 -11.33
N ARG A 30 -19.88 -8.53 -11.68
CA ARG A 30 -19.76 -7.85 -12.99
C ARG A 30 -18.29 -7.69 -13.46
N PRO A 31 -18.07 -7.53 -14.78
CA PRO A 31 -16.99 -8.19 -15.52
C PRO A 31 -15.69 -7.35 -15.69
N LYS A 32 -14.61 -8.05 -16.05
CA LYS A 32 -13.24 -7.54 -16.29
C LYS A 32 -13.18 -6.51 -17.43
N PRO A 33 -12.48 -5.37 -17.27
CA PRO A 33 -12.01 -4.57 -18.39
C PRO A 33 -10.75 -5.21 -18.98
N LYS A 34 -10.75 -5.36 -20.31
CA LYS A 34 -9.65 -5.84 -21.13
C LYS A 34 -9.21 -4.64 -21.96
N ILE A 35 -8.08 -4.01 -21.61
CA ILE A 35 -7.48 -2.98 -22.46
C ILE A 35 -6.03 -3.36 -22.73
N SER A 36 -5.78 -3.40 -24.04
CA SER A 36 -4.59 -3.88 -24.73
C SER A 36 -3.41 -2.96 -24.49
N ASN A 37 -2.28 -3.60 -24.20
CA ASN A 37 -0.95 -3.12 -24.47
C ASN A 37 -0.78 -3.00 -26.00
N ASP A 38 -0.32 -1.87 -26.53
CA ASP A 38 0.91 -1.83 -27.31
C ASP A 38 1.39 -0.41 -27.60
N SER A 39 2.69 -0.34 -27.76
CA SER A 39 3.60 0.77 -27.71
C SER A 39 3.88 1.41 -29.07
N GLN A 40 4.48 2.60 -28.98
CA GLN A 40 5.54 3.12 -29.86
C GLN A 40 5.19 3.72 -31.24
N THR A 41 5.44 5.03 -31.28
CA THR A 41 6.43 5.69 -32.16
C THR A 41 6.18 5.68 -33.67
N SER A 42 6.09 6.88 -34.27
CA SER A 42 7.10 7.42 -35.21
C SER A 42 6.48 8.43 -36.20
N TRP A 43 7.28 9.44 -36.53
CA TRP A 43 6.98 10.60 -37.36
C TRP A 43 6.46 10.29 -38.78
N SER A 44 5.68 11.23 -39.34
CA SER A 44 5.99 12.02 -40.57
C SER A 44 4.83 12.13 -41.57
N LYS A 45 4.38 13.38 -41.77
CA LYS A 45 3.96 14.06 -43.02
C LYS A 45 3.12 13.33 -44.08
N ALA A 46 1.91 13.86 -44.32
CA ALA A 46 1.42 14.38 -45.62
C ALA A 46 0.09 15.15 -45.37
N HIS A 47 0.02 16.48 -45.53
CA HIS A 47 -0.57 17.20 -46.69
C HIS A 47 -1.93 16.59 -47.12
N GLN A 48 -3.08 17.28 -47.15
CA GLN A 48 -3.37 18.61 -47.71
C GLN A 48 -4.66 19.24 -47.08
N LYS A 49 -4.67 20.58 -47.03
CA LYS A 49 -5.76 21.53 -46.69
C LYS A 49 -6.96 21.46 -47.66
N PRO A 50 -8.03 22.28 -47.52
CA PRO A 50 -8.65 22.91 -46.33
C PRO A 50 -10.20 22.75 -46.35
N VAL A 51 -10.90 23.14 -45.28
CA VAL A 51 -12.13 23.98 -45.34
C VAL A 51 -12.71 24.20 -43.93
N SER A 52 -13.01 25.47 -43.67
CA SER A 52 -13.87 26.05 -42.62
C SER A 52 -13.46 25.86 -41.16
N GLU A 53 -12.57 26.75 -40.71
CA GLU A 53 -12.40 27.06 -39.28
C GLU A 53 -13.53 28.00 -38.83
N GLU A 54 -14.46 27.45 -38.04
CA GLU A 54 -15.38 28.25 -37.24
C GLU A 54 -14.66 28.75 -35.98
N SER A 55 -14.80 30.05 -35.77
CA SER A 55 -13.98 30.91 -34.94
C SER A 55 -14.18 30.69 -33.44
N ASN A 56 -13.26 29.98 -32.78
CA ASN A 56 -13.07 30.05 -31.34
C ASN A 56 -11.85 30.93 -31.02
N LYS A 57 -12.00 32.25 -31.17
CA LYS A 57 -10.99 33.23 -30.78
C LYS A 57 -11.08 33.46 -29.27
N TRP A 58 -10.17 32.85 -28.51
CA TRP A 58 -9.75 33.44 -27.24
C TRP A 58 -9.20 34.84 -27.52
N PRO A 59 -9.44 35.86 -26.67
CA PRO A 59 -8.84 37.16 -26.88
C PRO A 59 -7.32 36.98 -26.83
N LEU A 60 -6.66 37.15 -27.98
CA LEU A 60 -5.21 37.28 -28.05
C LEU A 60 -4.86 38.49 -27.20
N ALA A 61 -4.15 38.24 -26.09
CA ALA A 61 -3.57 39.31 -25.30
C ALA A 61 -2.71 40.19 -26.22
N PRO A 62 -2.88 41.52 -26.22
CA PRO A 62 -2.04 42.40 -27.03
C PRO A 62 -0.56 42.20 -26.65
N PRO A 63 0.38 42.46 -27.59
CA PRO A 63 1.81 42.34 -27.31
C PRO A 63 2.16 43.19 -26.09
N PRO A 64 3.07 42.73 -25.20
CA PRO A 64 3.35 43.44 -23.98
C PRO A 64 3.97 44.78 -24.35
N LEU A 65 3.17 45.84 -24.26
CA LEU A 65 3.71 47.18 -24.10
C LEU A 65 4.45 47.11 -22.78
N TYR A 66 5.78 47.26 -22.82
CA TYR A 66 6.61 47.41 -21.63
C TYR A 66 6.21 48.72 -20.94
N LEU A 67 5.10 48.66 -20.20
CA LEU A 67 4.77 49.63 -19.18
C LEU A 67 5.75 49.40 -18.02
N PRO A 68 6.32 50.47 -17.45
CA PRO A 68 7.07 50.33 -16.20
C PRO A 68 6.16 49.64 -15.20
N LEU A 69 6.63 48.54 -14.62
CA LEU A 69 5.91 47.86 -13.55
C LEU A 69 5.63 48.93 -12.48
N PRO A 70 4.35 49.22 -12.15
CA PRO A 70 4.05 50.20 -11.12
C PRO A 70 4.75 49.76 -9.84
N PRO A 71 5.28 50.70 -9.02
CA PRO A 71 5.89 50.35 -7.75
C PRO A 71 4.93 49.47 -6.97
N LEU A 72 5.39 48.28 -6.61
CA LEU A 72 4.55 47.32 -5.93
C LEU A 72 4.14 47.92 -4.58
N ASP A 73 2.85 48.17 -4.40
CA ASP A 73 2.35 48.85 -3.21
C ASP A 73 2.71 48.03 -1.96
N GLN A 74 3.26 48.69 -0.93
CA GLN A 74 3.71 48.05 0.32
C GLN A 74 2.68 47.10 0.95
N PRO A 75 1.35 47.38 0.92
CA PRO A 75 0.33 46.45 1.41
C PRO A 75 0.28 45.12 0.65
N LEU A 76 0.47 45.13 -0.68
CA LEU A 76 0.46 43.92 -1.50
C LEU A 76 1.69 43.04 -1.19
N MET A 77 2.83 43.67 -0.93
CA MET A 77 4.03 42.94 -0.48
C MET A 77 3.84 42.28 0.89
N ALA A 78 3.18 42.98 1.83
CA ALA A 78 2.89 42.42 3.15
C ALA A 78 1.93 41.22 3.08
N GLU A 79 0.94 41.24 2.18
CA GLU A 79 0.03 40.11 1.95
C GLU A 79 0.77 38.90 1.37
N LEU A 80 1.64 39.11 0.37
CA LEU A 80 2.45 38.04 -0.22
C LEU A 80 3.40 37.41 0.80
N ASP A 81 4.01 38.22 1.67
CA ASP A 81 4.88 37.70 2.73
C ASP A 81 4.07 36.94 3.80
N ALA A 82 2.87 37.40 4.15
CA ALA A 82 1.97 36.67 5.04
C ALA A 82 1.58 35.29 4.47
N ILE A 83 1.27 35.22 3.16
CA ILE A 83 0.99 33.96 2.46
C ILE A 83 2.22 33.06 2.50
N ARG A 84 3.42 33.58 2.22
CA ARG A 84 4.66 32.80 2.25
C ARG A 84 4.94 32.23 3.65
N CYS A 85 4.72 33.03 4.70
CA CYS A 85 4.83 32.57 6.09
C CYS A 85 3.84 31.44 6.39
N ALA A 86 2.57 31.60 6.03
CA ALA A 86 1.56 30.58 6.24
C ALA A 86 1.89 29.25 5.52
N VAL A 87 2.41 29.33 4.28
CA VAL A 87 2.88 28.14 3.54
C VAL A 87 4.03 27.47 4.28
N GLN A 88 5.05 28.23 4.68
CA GLN A 88 6.21 27.68 5.40
C GLN A 88 5.82 27.04 6.75
N GLU A 89 4.86 27.63 7.45
CA GLU A 89 4.32 27.07 8.69
C GLU A 89 3.56 25.76 8.43
N SER A 90 2.75 25.72 7.36
CA SER A 90 2.02 24.51 6.97
C SER A 90 2.97 23.36 6.62
N GLU A 91 4.06 23.63 5.89
CA GLU A 91 5.08 22.64 5.54
C GLU A 91 5.74 22.06 6.79
N LYS A 92 6.13 22.91 7.75
CA LYS A 92 6.70 22.47 9.03
C LYS A 92 5.72 21.63 9.85
N LEU A 93 4.42 21.94 9.80
CA LEU A 93 3.40 21.14 10.47
C LEU A 93 3.22 19.78 9.80
N VAL A 94 3.24 19.74 8.46
CA VAL A 94 3.19 18.49 7.69
C VAL A 94 4.37 17.58 8.04
N GLU A 95 5.60 18.11 8.06
CA GLU A 95 6.78 17.32 8.45
C GLU A 95 6.65 16.73 9.86
N ARG A 96 6.15 17.53 10.82
CA ARG A 96 5.91 17.05 12.20
C ARG A 96 4.83 15.98 12.27
N LEU A 97 3.77 16.10 11.46
CA LEU A 97 2.70 15.12 11.41
C LEU A 97 3.17 13.81 10.76
N GLN A 98 3.90 13.89 9.65
CA GLN A 98 4.52 12.73 9.00
C GLN A 98 5.42 11.97 9.97
N LYS A 99 6.28 12.68 10.71
CA LYS A 99 7.13 12.06 11.72
C LYS A 99 6.34 11.37 12.84
N LYS A 100 5.21 11.95 13.26
CA LYS A 100 4.33 11.32 14.26
C LYS A 100 3.64 10.08 13.70
N GLU A 101 3.17 10.14 12.45
CA GLU A 101 2.56 9.02 11.76
C GLU A 101 3.53 7.85 11.62
N GLU A 102 4.77 8.11 11.18
CA GLU A 102 5.81 7.09 11.07
C GLU A 102 6.10 6.40 12.40
N ASN A 103 6.26 7.18 13.48
CA ASN A 103 6.49 6.64 14.82
C ASN A 103 5.31 5.80 15.32
N MET A 104 4.08 6.26 15.09
CA MET A 104 2.87 5.49 15.43
C MET A 104 2.78 4.20 14.62
N LEU A 105 3.13 4.23 13.34
CA LEU A 105 3.13 3.06 12.48
C LEU A 105 4.15 2.02 12.96
N GLU A 106 5.35 2.46 13.33
CA GLU A 106 6.39 1.59 13.89
C GLU A 106 5.91 0.97 15.20
N GLU A 107 5.34 1.76 16.11
CA GLU A 107 4.81 1.27 17.39
C GLU A 107 3.70 0.22 17.19
N VAL A 108 2.73 0.49 16.32
CA VAL A 108 1.64 -0.45 16.01
C VAL A 108 2.18 -1.72 15.37
N THR A 109 3.12 -1.59 14.43
CA THR A 109 3.75 -2.73 13.77
C THR A 109 4.51 -3.60 14.76
N GLN A 110 5.28 -2.99 15.67
CA GLN A 110 6.02 -3.73 16.68
C GLN A 110 5.07 -4.41 17.66
N ARG A 111 4.04 -3.72 18.14
CA ARG A 111 3.02 -4.32 19.01
C ARG A 111 2.28 -5.48 18.34
N ALA A 112 1.95 -5.35 17.06
CA ALA A 112 1.31 -6.41 16.30
C ALA A 112 2.21 -7.66 16.20
N LYS A 113 3.51 -7.47 15.94
CA LYS A 113 4.50 -8.57 15.97
C LYS A 113 4.58 -9.20 17.35
N ASP A 114 4.71 -8.40 18.41
CA ASP A 114 4.82 -8.88 19.78
C ASP A 114 3.57 -9.69 20.21
N LEU A 115 2.37 -9.21 19.86
CA LEU A 115 1.12 -9.93 20.13
C LEU A 115 1.05 -11.24 19.34
N HIS A 116 1.38 -11.20 18.05
CA HIS A 116 1.43 -12.41 17.24
C HIS A 116 2.41 -13.43 17.83
N GLU A 117 3.56 -12.95 18.33
CA GLU A 117 4.56 -13.81 18.95
C GLU A 117 4.14 -14.39 20.30
N LYS A 118 3.39 -13.64 21.11
CA LYS A 118 2.99 -14.08 22.45
C LYS A 118 1.72 -14.93 22.44
N GLU A 119 0.73 -14.52 21.67
CA GLU A 119 -0.63 -15.08 21.74
C GLU A 119 -0.94 -16.02 20.57
N PHE A 120 -0.29 -15.82 19.42
CA PHE A 120 -0.59 -16.54 18.18
C PHE A 120 0.55 -17.44 17.69
N LYS A 121 1.63 -17.61 18.48
CA LYS A 121 2.57 -18.70 18.23
C LYS A 121 1.85 -20.02 18.41
N LEU A 122 1.81 -20.82 17.35
CA LEU A 122 1.51 -22.23 17.48
C LEU A 122 2.52 -22.80 18.49
N PRO A 123 2.09 -23.55 19.53
CA PRO A 123 3.01 -24.24 20.42
C PRO A 123 4.04 -24.96 19.57
N ASP A 124 5.32 -24.83 19.92
CA ASP A 124 6.43 -25.37 19.11
C ASP A 124 6.05 -26.75 18.60
N ASN A 125 5.95 -26.87 17.27
CA ASN A 125 5.56 -28.12 16.65
C ASN A 125 6.55 -29.16 17.17
N LYS A 126 6.02 -30.17 17.87
CA LYS A 126 6.84 -31.28 18.35
C LYS A 126 7.72 -31.74 17.17
N PRO A 127 9.04 -31.89 17.37
CA PRO A 127 9.93 -32.26 16.28
C PRO A 127 9.36 -33.51 15.62
N ILE A 128 9.25 -33.49 14.29
CA ILE A 128 8.67 -34.60 13.55
C ILE A 128 9.47 -35.85 13.91
N PRO A 129 8.84 -36.88 14.48
CA PRO A 129 9.58 -38.07 14.88
C PRO A 129 10.21 -38.71 13.65
N CYS A 130 11.41 -39.26 13.82
CA CYS A 130 12.15 -40.01 12.80
C CYS A 130 12.60 -39.18 11.59
N LEU A 131 12.84 -37.88 11.78
CA LEU A 131 13.33 -36.97 10.72
C LEU A 131 14.63 -37.47 10.09
N GLU A 132 15.59 -37.88 10.90
CA GLU A 132 16.90 -38.34 10.43
C GLU A 132 16.81 -39.63 9.61
N GLU A 133 16.04 -40.61 10.10
CA GLU A 133 15.85 -41.88 9.41
C GLU A 133 15.04 -41.72 8.12
N ARG A 134 14.06 -40.80 8.12
CA ARG A 134 13.31 -40.43 6.91
C ARG A 134 14.23 -39.82 5.86
N ASP A 135 15.09 -38.90 6.27
CA ASP A 135 16.01 -38.20 5.36
C ASP A 135 17.07 -39.15 4.82
N ALA A 136 17.59 -40.06 5.65
CA ALA A 136 18.49 -41.13 5.23
C ALA A 136 17.83 -42.10 4.24
N CYS A 137 16.57 -42.47 4.46
CA CYS A 137 15.79 -43.31 3.54
C CYS A 137 15.59 -42.62 2.19
N THR A 138 15.19 -41.34 2.22
CA THR A 138 14.98 -40.53 1.01
C THR A 138 16.28 -40.33 0.24
N LYS A 139 17.38 -40.10 0.95
CA LYS A 139 18.72 -39.97 0.38
C LYS A 139 19.15 -41.27 -0.31
N CYS A 140 18.96 -42.42 0.34
CA CYS A 140 19.31 -43.71 -0.24
C CYS A 140 18.57 -43.95 -1.57
N TYR A 141 17.26 -43.70 -1.61
CA TYR A 141 16.48 -43.87 -2.83
C TYR A 141 16.89 -42.91 -3.95
N ARG A 142 17.27 -41.68 -3.59
CA ARG A 142 17.81 -40.71 -4.55
C ARG A 142 19.12 -41.19 -5.18
N GLU A 143 19.98 -41.84 -4.40
CA GLU A 143 21.27 -42.36 -4.84
C GLU A 143 21.16 -43.70 -5.59
N ASN A 144 20.10 -44.49 -5.34
CA ASN A 144 19.91 -45.84 -5.87
C ASN A 144 18.63 -45.98 -6.72
N GLN A 145 18.42 -45.07 -7.68
CA GLN A 145 17.21 -45.06 -8.53
C GLN A 145 17.05 -46.35 -9.35
N GLU A 146 18.14 -46.86 -9.92
CA GLU A 146 18.15 -48.09 -10.72
C GLU A 146 17.99 -49.37 -9.89
N ASN A 147 18.32 -49.31 -8.58
CA ASN A 147 18.25 -50.47 -7.69
C ASN A 147 17.69 -50.09 -6.31
N PRO A 148 16.37 -49.82 -6.21
CA PRO A 148 15.74 -49.34 -4.97
C PRO A 148 15.85 -50.33 -3.80
N LEU A 149 16.02 -51.62 -4.08
CA LEU A 149 16.14 -52.68 -3.05
C LEU A 149 17.38 -52.54 -2.18
N LYS A 150 18.42 -51.83 -2.63
CA LYS A 150 19.61 -51.54 -1.81
C LYS A 150 19.28 -50.70 -0.58
N CYS A 151 18.15 -50.00 -0.57
CA CYS A 151 17.70 -49.16 0.52
C CYS A 151 16.91 -49.88 1.61
N ALA A 152 16.79 -51.21 1.55
CA ALA A 152 16.05 -52.01 2.53
C ALA A 152 16.45 -51.71 3.99
N ILE A 153 17.75 -51.53 4.27
CA ILE A 153 18.24 -51.20 5.61
C ILE A 153 17.79 -49.80 6.07
N ALA A 154 17.79 -48.82 5.17
CA ALA A 154 17.35 -47.46 5.49
C ALA A 154 15.84 -47.41 5.74
N VAL A 155 15.06 -48.16 4.95
CA VAL A 155 13.61 -48.35 5.15
C VAL A 155 13.31 -49.02 6.48
N GLN A 156 14.07 -50.07 6.83
CA GLN A 156 13.86 -50.80 8.08
C GLN A 156 14.13 -49.92 9.30
N LYS A 157 15.21 -49.12 9.28
CA LYS A 157 15.51 -48.15 10.35
C LYS A 157 14.40 -47.10 10.50
N PHE A 158 13.90 -46.55 9.39
CA PHE A 158 12.77 -45.63 9.42
C PHE A 158 11.50 -46.30 9.98
N ALA A 159 11.19 -47.53 9.56
CA ALA A 159 10.02 -48.28 10.04
C ALA A 159 10.12 -48.65 11.54
N GLU A 160 11.32 -48.94 12.05
CA GLU A 160 11.57 -49.18 13.46
C GLU A 160 11.44 -47.90 14.30
N CYS A 161 11.92 -46.76 13.80
CA CYS A 161 11.70 -45.49 14.46
C CYS A 161 10.21 -45.13 14.47
N ALA A 162 9.52 -45.25 13.33
CA ALA A 162 8.10 -44.92 13.22
C ALA A 162 7.22 -45.80 14.12
N ARG A 163 7.60 -47.06 14.36
CA ARG A 163 6.92 -47.93 15.34
C ARG A 163 7.14 -47.50 16.77
N ARG A 164 8.34 -47.02 17.12
CA ARG A 164 8.67 -46.52 18.46
C ARG A 164 8.04 -45.17 18.79
N ALA A 165 7.75 -44.36 17.76
CA ALA A 165 7.18 -43.03 17.90
C ALA A 165 5.64 -42.98 17.84
N ARG A 166 4.96 -44.12 17.59
CA ARG A 166 3.51 -44.27 17.73
C ARG A 166 3.13 -44.45 19.19
#